data_AF-A0A7K5DI73-F1
#
_entry.id   AF-A0A7K5DI73-F1
#
_cell.length_a   1.000
_cell.length_b   1.000
_cell.length_c   1.000
_cell.angle_alpha   90.00
_cell.angle_beta   90.00
_cell.angle_gamma   90.00
#
_symmetry.space_group_name_H-M   'P 1'
#
loop_
_entity.id
_entity.type
_entity.pdbx_description
1 polymer ?
#
loop_
_entity_poly.entity_id
_entity_poly.type
_entity_poly.pdbx_seq_one_letter_code
_entity_poly.pdbx_strand_id
1 'polypeptide(L)'
;NASRQETKLMEECDQLIEIIQQRRQIIGTKIKEGKVVRLRKLAQQIANCKQCIERSTSLISQAEQSLKENDHARFLQTAKNITERVSMATASSQVLIPEINLNDTFDTFALDFTREKKLLECLDYLT
;
A
#
# COMPACT_ATOMS: atom_id res chain seq x y z
N ASN A 1 19.77 38.75 37.35
CA ASN A 1 18.62 37.83 37.52
C ASN A 1 17.76 37.79 36.26
N ALA A 2 17.30 38.93 35.73
CA ALA A 2 16.53 39.02 34.47
C ALA A 2 17.23 38.37 33.26
N SER A 3 18.47 38.76 32.96
CA SER A 3 19.24 38.16 31.85
C SER A 3 19.36 36.63 31.92
N ARG A 4 19.45 36.06 33.14
CA ARG A 4 19.46 34.60 33.30
C ARG A 4 18.11 33.96 32.95
N GLN A 5 17.00 34.62 33.30
CA GLN A 5 15.65 34.14 32.95
C GLN A 5 15.38 34.30 31.45
N GLU A 6 15.89 35.37 30.81
CA GLU A 6 15.82 35.56 29.35
C GLU A 6 16.59 34.46 28.61
N THR A 7 17.82 34.14 29.05
CA THR A 7 18.59 33.02 28.48
C THR A 7 17.84 31.71 28.63
N LYS A 8 17.30 31.43 29.82
CA LYS A 8 16.51 30.21 30.05
C LYS A 8 15.27 30.14 29.16
N LEU A 9 14.55 31.25 28.98
CA LEU A 9 13.39 31.31 28.09
C LEU A 9 13.79 30.97 26.64
N MET A 10 14.90 31.52 26.15
CA MET A 10 15.41 31.19 24.82
C MET A 10 15.74 29.71 24.70
N GLU A 11 16.45 29.14 25.67
CA GLU A 11 16.81 27.71 25.69
C GLU A 11 15.57 26.79 25.66
N GLU A 12 14.54 27.08 26.46
CA GLU A 12 13.31 26.27 26.49
C GLU A 12 12.52 26.39 25.18
N CYS A 13 12.44 27.59 24.59
CA CYS A 13 11.82 27.80 23.28
C CYS A 13 12.56 27.06 22.16
N ASP A 14 13.90 27.11 22.15
CA ASP A 14 14.72 26.40 21.18
C ASP A 14 14.53 24.88 21.28
N GLN A 15 14.43 24.34 22.49
CA GLN A 15 14.10 22.92 22.71
C GLN A 15 12.73 22.55 22.15
N LEU A 16 11.71 23.38 22.38
CA LEU A 16 10.37 23.14 21.82
C LEU A 16 10.39 23.15 20.27
N ILE A 17 11.13 24.08 19.68
CA ILE A 17 11.32 24.15 18.22
C ILE A 17 11.99 22.88 17.71
N GLU A 18 13.05 22.42 18.38
CA GLU A 18 13.76 21.20 18.01
C GLU A 18 12.83 19.98 18.05
N ILE A 19 12.05 19.82 19.12
CA ILE A 19 11.08 18.73 19.26
C ILE A 19 10.07 18.75 18.10
N ILE A 20 9.51 19.92 17.76
CA ILE A 20 8.56 20.05 16.65
C ILE A 20 9.22 19.67 15.32
N GLN A 21 10.45 20.10 15.08
CA GLN A 21 11.18 19.77 13.86
C GLN A 21 11.48 18.27 13.75
N GLN A 22 11.91 17.63 14.84
CA GLN A 22 12.13 16.19 14.91
C GLN A 22 10.84 15.42 14.65
N ARG A 23 9.73 15.80 15.31
CA ARG A 23 8.41 15.18 15.10
C ARG A 23 7.93 15.33 13.65
N ARG A 24 8.11 16.50 13.04
CA ARG A 24 7.80 16.73 11.63
C ARG A 24 8.58 15.77 10.71
N GLN A 25 9.87 15.58 10.97
CA GLN A 25 10.69 14.65 10.17
C GLN A 25 10.21 13.20 10.33
N ILE A 26 9.96 12.75 11.56
CA ILE A 26 9.49 11.38 11.84
C ILE A 26 8.15 11.11 11.16
N ILE A 27 7.17 12.00 11.35
CA ILE A 27 5.83 11.86 10.75
C ILE A 27 5.95 11.88 9.21
N GLY A 28 6.73 12.82 8.66
CA GLY A 28 6.98 12.92 7.23
C GLY A 28 7.58 11.65 6.63
N THR A 29 8.54 11.03 7.33
CA THR A 29 9.11 9.73 6.93
C THR A 29 8.07 8.62 6.97
N LYS A 30 7.24 8.55 8.02
CA LYS A 30 6.18 7.52 8.13
C LYS A 30 5.14 7.62 7.03
N ILE A 31 4.73 8.83 6.65
CA ILE A 31 3.82 9.06 5.52
C ILE A 31 4.44 8.52 4.21
N LYS A 32 5.72 8.83 3.96
CA LYS A 32 6.44 8.36 2.77
C LYS A 32 6.58 6.83 2.76
N GLU A 33 6.98 6.23 3.87
CA GLU A 33 7.07 4.77 4.03
C GLU A 33 5.73 4.09 3.73
N GLY A 34 4.65 4.60 4.33
CA GLY A 34 3.30 4.08 4.09
C GLY A 34 2.88 4.15 2.62
N LYS A 35 3.18 5.27 1.94
CA LYS A 35 2.95 5.44 0.50
C LYS A 35 3.73 4.41 -0.33
N VAL A 36 5.02 4.21 -0.04
CA VAL A 36 5.87 3.26 -0.77
C VAL A 36 5.35 1.83 -0.62
N VAL A 37 5.00 1.41 0.60
CA VAL A 37 4.48 0.06 0.85
C VAL A 37 3.17 -0.16 0.09
N ARG A 38 2.24 0.80 0.12
CA ARG A 38 0.97 0.71 -0.64
C ARG A 38 1.21 0.60 -2.14
N LEU A 39 2.06 1.46 -2.71
CA LEU A 39 2.41 1.42 -4.13
C LEU A 39 3.05 0.08 -4.53
N ARG A 40 3.91 -0.48 -3.68
CA ARG A 40 4.52 -1.80 -3.92
C ARG A 40 3.48 -2.91 -3.94
N LYS A 41 2.54 -2.93 -2.99
CA LYS A 41 1.45 -3.92 -2.96
C LYS A 41 0.57 -3.81 -4.21
N LEU A 42 0.23 -2.58 -4.63
CA LEU A 42 -0.56 -2.35 -5.85
C LEU A 42 0.19 -2.81 -7.10
N ALA A 43 1.47 -2.48 -7.22
CA ALA A 43 2.30 -2.93 -8.33
C ALA A 43 2.38 -4.47 -8.41
N GLN A 44 2.50 -5.14 -7.27
CA GLN A 44 2.48 -6.60 -7.20
C GLN A 44 1.12 -7.17 -7.66
N GLN A 45 0.01 -6.56 -7.24
CA GLN A 45 -1.33 -6.99 -7.69
C GLN A 45 -1.49 -6.81 -9.19
N ILE A 46 -1.05 -5.69 -9.75
CA ILE A 46 -1.06 -5.47 -11.21
C ILE A 46 -0.25 -6.55 -11.93
N ALA A 47 0.94 -6.88 -11.43
CA ALA A 47 1.77 -7.95 -12.01
C ALA A 47 1.07 -9.31 -11.96
N ASN A 48 0.43 -9.65 -10.84
CA ASN A 48 -0.33 -10.89 -10.70
C ASN A 48 -1.53 -10.94 -11.67
N CYS A 49 -2.27 -9.83 -11.83
CA CYS A 49 -3.37 -9.73 -12.78
C CYS A 49 -2.88 -9.93 -14.22
N LYS A 50 -1.79 -9.27 -14.62
CA LYS A 50 -1.18 -9.46 -15.95
C LYS A 50 -0.82 -10.92 -16.21
N GLN A 51 -0.17 -11.58 -15.25
CA GLN A 51 0.20 -12.98 -15.38
C GLN A 51 -1.03 -13.89 -15.50
N CYS A 52 -2.10 -13.60 -14.76
CA CYS A 52 -3.34 -14.37 -14.86
C CYS A 52 -4.01 -14.21 -16.23
N ILE A 53 -4.01 -12.98 -16.77
CA ILE A 53 -4.52 -12.71 -18.13
C ILE A 53 -3.70 -13.49 -19.15
N GLU A 54 -2.36 -13.41 -19.10
CA GLU A 54 -1.48 -14.15 -20.02
C GLU A 54 -1.71 -15.66 -19.99
N ARG A 55 -1.83 -16.25 -18.79
CA ARG A 55 -2.16 -17.67 -18.63
C ARG A 55 -3.52 -18.01 -19.23
N SER A 56 -4.52 -17.17 -19.00
CA SER A 56 -5.88 -17.36 -19.53
C SER A 56 -5.89 -17.27 -21.06
N THR A 57 -5.21 -16.28 -21.64
CA THR A 57 -5.02 -16.16 -23.09
C THR A 57 -4.34 -17.40 -23.67
N SER A 58 -3.29 -17.91 -23.04
CA SER A 58 -2.62 -19.13 -23.47
C SER A 58 -3.53 -20.36 -23.43
N LEU A 59 -4.40 -20.47 -22.41
CA LEU A 59 -5.39 -21.55 -22.33
C LEU A 59 -6.45 -21.44 -23.42
N ILE A 60 -6.92 -20.22 -23.73
CA ILE A 60 -7.86 -19.97 -24.82
C ILE A 60 -7.25 -20.40 -26.15
N SER A 61 -6.03 -19.98 -26.46
CA SER A 61 -5.36 -20.39 -27.71
C SER A 61 -5.13 -21.91 -27.80
N GLN A 62 -4.83 -22.57 -26.68
CA GLN A 62 -4.73 -24.05 -26.65
C GLN A 62 -6.07 -24.72 -26.88
N ALA A 63 -7.16 -24.17 -26.33
CA ALA A 63 -8.51 -24.67 -26.57
C ALA A 63 -8.89 -24.53 -28.05
N GLU A 64 -8.65 -23.35 -28.64
CA GLU A 64 -8.88 -23.09 -30.07
C GLU A 64 -8.10 -24.05 -30.97
N GLN A 65 -6.85 -24.36 -30.62
CA GLN A 65 -6.05 -25.32 -31.39
C GLN A 65 -6.56 -26.75 -31.22
N SER A 66 -6.98 -27.12 -30.01
CA SER A 66 -7.54 -28.46 -29.74
C SER A 66 -8.81 -28.71 -30.53
N LEU A 67 -9.64 -27.69 -30.74
CA LEU A 67 -10.85 -27.78 -31.57
C LEU A 67 -10.57 -28.08 -33.05
N LYS A 68 -9.32 -27.95 -33.50
CA LYS A 68 -8.89 -28.30 -34.86
C LYS A 68 -8.27 -29.69 -34.95
N GLU A 69 -8.20 -30.43 -33.86
CA GLU A 69 -7.64 -31.80 -33.84
C GLU A 69 -8.61 -32.78 -34.51
N ASN A 70 -8.09 -33.59 -35.43
CA ASN A 70 -8.87 -34.56 -36.19
C ASN A 70 -8.82 -35.96 -35.55
N ASP A 71 -7.79 -36.24 -34.74
CA ASP A 71 -7.71 -37.47 -33.97
C ASP A 71 -8.56 -37.36 -32.69
N HIS A 72 -9.66 -38.12 -32.64
CA HIS A 72 -10.60 -38.09 -31.52
C HIS A 72 -9.96 -38.45 -30.17
N ALA A 73 -8.99 -39.37 -30.13
CA ALA A 73 -8.36 -39.78 -28.88
C ALA A 73 -7.45 -38.67 -28.33
N ARG A 74 -6.67 -38.03 -29.21
CA ARG A 74 -5.83 -36.86 -28.87
C ARG A 74 -6.68 -35.64 -28.50
N PHE A 75 -7.78 -35.42 -29.20
CA PHE A 75 -8.72 -34.36 -28.87
C PHE A 75 -9.24 -34.53 -27.43
N LEU A 76 -9.78 -35.71 -27.09
CA LEU A 76 -10.31 -36.00 -25.77
C LEU A 76 -9.25 -35.84 -24.67
N GLN A 77 -8.03 -36.31 -24.91
CA GLN A 77 -6.91 -36.15 -23.98
C GLN A 77 -6.56 -34.68 -23.73
N THR A 78 -6.45 -33.89 -24.80
CA THR A 78 -6.07 -32.48 -24.72
C THR A 78 -7.20 -31.64 -24.10
N ALA A 79 -8.45 -31.91 -24.46
CA ALA A 79 -9.63 -31.28 -23.86
C ALA A 79 -9.66 -31.50 -22.35
N LYS A 80 -9.44 -32.74 -21.87
CA LYS A 80 -9.40 -33.07 -20.44
C LYS A 80 -8.30 -32.28 -19.71
N ASN A 81 -7.10 -32.19 -20.30
CA ASN A 81 -6.00 -31.42 -19.72
C ASN A 81 -6.33 -29.92 -19.63
N ILE A 82 -6.94 -29.34 -20.67
CA ILE A 82 -7.34 -27.94 -20.68
C ILE A 82 -8.42 -27.69 -19.62
N THR A 83 -9.42 -28.56 -19.50
CA THR A 83 -10.47 -28.43 -18.46
C THR A 83 -9.87 -28.41 -17.06
N GLU A 84 -8.90 -29.30 -16.78
CA GLU A 84 -8.21 -29.34 -15.49
C GLU A 84 -7.43 -28.04 -15.24
N ARG A 85 -6.69 -27.55 -16.24
CA ARG A 85 -5.94 -26.30 -16.12
C ARG A 85 -6.82 -25.06 -15.99
N VAL A 86 -7.97 -25.04 -16.64
CA VAL A 86 -9.00 -23.99 -16.46
C VAL A 86 -9.52 -24.02 -15.03
N SER A 87 -9.86 -25.20 -14.50
CA SER A 87 -10.30 -25.34 -13.10
C SER A 87 -9.25 -24.82 -12.12
N MET A 88 -7.97 -25.17 -12.31
CA MET A 88 -6.86 -24.65 -11.50
C MET A 88 -6.73 -23.13 -11.60
N ALA A 89 -6.81 -22.58 -12.82
CA ALA A 89 -6.74 -21.14 -13.03
C ALA A 89 -7.88 -20.42 -12.30
N THR A 90 -9.13 -20.92 -12.42
CA THR A 90 -10.30 -20.39 -11.72
C THR A 90 -10.16 -20.46 -10.20
N ALA A 91 -9.63 -21.56 -9.65
CA ALA A 91 -9.37 -21.69 -8.22
C ALA A 91 -8.32 -20.67 -7.73
N SER A 92 -7.32 -20.36 -8.56
CA SER A 92 -6.27 -19.39 -8.24
C SER A 92 -6.68 -17.91 -8.40
N SER A 93 -7.90 -17.63 -8.92
CA SER A 93 -8.39 -16.28 -9.18
C SER A 93 -8.53 -15.39 -7.94
N GLN A 94 -8.49 -15.95 -6.72
CA GLN A 94 -8.48 -15.15 -5.48
C GLN A 94 -7.29 -14.18 -5.41
N VAL A 95 -6.17 -14.51 -6.06
CA VAL A 95 -4.98 -13.64 -6.20
C VAL A 95 -5.30 -12.32 -6.94
N LEU A 96 -6.42 -12.26 -7.67
CA LEU A 96 -6.88 -11.07 -8.39
C LEU A 96 -7.68 -10.10 -7.51
N ILE A 97 -8.10 -10.54 -6.31
CA ILE A 97 -8.87 -9.70 -5.40
C ILE A 97 -7.90 -8.78 -4.66
N PRO A 98 -8.06 -7.45 -4.72
CA PRO A 98 -7.20 -6.56 -3.96
C PRO A 98 -7.35 -6.77 -2.46
N GLU A 99 -6.28 -7.21 -1.79
CA GLU A 99 -6.20 -7.23 -0.32
C GLU A 99 -6.25 -5.82 0.31
N ILE A 100 -6.03 -4.77 -0.50
CA ILE A 100 -6.01 -3.39 -0.06
C ILE A 100 -7.41 -2.82 -0.32
N ASN A 101 -8.10 -2.39 0.73
CA ASN A 101 -9.30 -1.60 0.57
C ASN A 101 -8.90 -0.26 -0.10
N LEU A 102 -9.24 -0.08 -1.37
CA LEU A 102 -8.93 1.12 -2.14
C LEU A 102 -9.67 2.37 -1.60
N ASN A 103 -10.75 2.17 -0.83
CA ASN A 103 -11.46 3.23 -0.13
C ASN A 103 -10.85 3.58 1.23
N ASP A 104 -9.86 2.80 1.70
CA ASP A 104 -9.07 3.16 2.88
C ASP A 104 -7.99 4.15 2.42
N THR A 105 -8.49 5.35 2.09
CA THR A 105 -7.74 6.51 1.62
C THR A 105 -6.59 6.84 2.57
N PHE A 106 -5.75 7.81 2.24
CA PHE A 106 -4.63 8.24 3.09
C PHE A 106 -5.08 8.79 4.47
N ASP A 107 -6.33 8.61 4.87
CA ASP A 107 -6.94 8.99 6.14
C ASP A 107 -6.24 8.35 7.35
N THR A 108 -5.47 7.26 7.15
CA THR A 108 -4.56 6.72 8.18
C THR A 108 -3.49 7.74 8.62
N PHE A 109 -3.28 8.82 7.87
CA PHE A 109 -2.36 9.92 8.18
C PHE A 109 -3.05 11.26 8.40
N ALA A 110 -4.35 11.28 8.73
CA ALA A 110 -5.01 12.52 9.14
C ALA A 110 -4.24 13.15 10.32
N LEU A 111 -3.76 14.39 10.12
CA LEU A 111 -2.98 15.11 11.12
C LEU A 111 -3.90 16.09 11.84
N ASP A 112 -4.09 15.87 13.14
CA ASP A 112 -4.73 16.83 14.03
C ASP A 112 -3.70 17.33 15.04
N PHE A 113 -3.42 18.64 14.99
CA PHE A 113 -2.50 19.33 15.91
C PHE A 113 -3.23 20.33 16.81
N THR A 114 -4.56 20.23 16.92
CA THR A 114 -5.39 21.21 17.64
C THR A 114 -4.99 21.29 19.11
N ARG A 115 -4.71 20.14 19.75
CA ARG A 115 -4.27 20.07 21.14
C ARG A 115 -2.88 20.69 21.32
N GLU A 116 -1.93 20.33 20.46
CA GLU A 116 -0.54 20.78 20.52
C GLU A 116 -0.44 22.29 20.33
N LYS A 117 -1.20 22.85 19.39
CA LYS A 117 -1.31 24.31 19.20
C LYS A 117 -1.81 25.01 20.44
N LYS A 118 -2.89 24.50 21.05
CA LYS A 118 -3.43 25.06 22.29
C LYS A 118 -2.43 25.01 23.44
N LEU A 119 -1.64 23.94 23.55
CA LEU A 119 -0.59 23.84 24.58
C LEU A 119 0.52 24.88 24.37
N LEU A 120 0.92 25.12 23.12
CA LEU A 120 1.91 26.16 22.81
C LEU A 120 1.37 27.58 23.05
N GLU A 121 0.08 27.82 22.77
CA GLU A 121 -0.59 29.09 23.08
C GLU A 121 -0.71 29.36 24.59
N CYS A 122 -0.70 28.32 25.42
CA CYS A 122 -0.76 28.41 26.88
C CYS A 122 0.63 28.49 27.56
N LEU A 123 1.72 28.66 26.81
CA LEU A 123 3.04 28.86 27.40
C LEU A 123 3.11 30.21 28.13
N ASP A 124 3.47 30.17 29.41
CA ASP A 124 3.56 31.35 30.26
C ASP A 124 4.70 31.21 31.28
N TYR A 125 5.05 32.29 31.98
CA TYR A 125 6.03 32.26 33.05
C TYR A 125 5.44 31.64 34.34
N LEU A 126 6.28 30.95 35.10
CA LEU A 126 5.88 30.42 36.41
C LEU A 126 5.83 31.57 37.43
N THR A 127 4.70 31.70 38.14
CA THR A 127 4.51 32.65 39.25
C THR A 127 4.88 32.03 40.59
#